data_AF-A0A942T0E4-F1
#
_entry.id   AF-A0A942T0E4-F1
#
_cell.length_a   1.000
_cell.length_b   1.000
_cell.length_c   1.000
_cell.angle_alpha   90.00
_cell.angle_beta   90.00
_cell.angle_gamma   90.00
#
_symmetry.space_group_name_H-M   'P 1'
#
loop_
_entity.id
_entity.type
_entity.pdbx_description
1 polymer ?
#
loop_
_entity_poly.entity_id
_entity_poly.type
_entity_poly.pdbx_seq_one_letter_code
_entity_poly.pdbx_strand_id
1 'polypeptide(L)'
;MKIAPDLVWLVDGEVRACIDVKYKVEKHGQYPNVDLYQMAAYCRRFGLETGHLVYAAGESQARRVQVVDGPLVQQHALDLSHPMEAVLGQLSSFGRQGWRSEGV
;
A
#
# COMPACT_ATOMS: atom_id res chain seq x y z
N MET A 1 -1.43 -22.62 1.86
CA MET A 1 -2.21 -21.37 1.67
C MET A 1 -1.46 -20.50 0.67
N LYS A 2 -2.12 -19.93 -0.35
CA LYS A 2 -1.45 -19.07 -1.35
C LYS A 2 -1.39 -17.64 -0.81
N ILE A 3 -0.19 -17.10 -0.72
CA ILE A 3 0.06 -15.69 -0.40
C ILE A 3 0.20 -14.98 -1.75
N ALA A 4 -0.80 -14.19 -2.13
CA ALA A 4 -0.83 -13.47 -3.40
C ALA A 4 -1.36 -12.05 -3.15
N PRO A 5 -0.50 -11.02 -3.18
CA PRO A 5 -0.97 -9.64 -3.21
C PRO A 5 -1.73 -9.34 -4.50
N ASP A 6 -2.54 -8.29 -4.49
CA ASP A 6 -3.31 -7.86 -5.66
C ASP A 6 -2.42 -7.39 -6.81
N LEU A 7 -1.32 -6.69 -6.48
CA LEU A 7 -0.38 -6.16 -7.46
C LEU A 7 1.06 -6.26 -6.95
N VAL A 8 1.96 -6.73 -7.80
CA VAL A 8 3.41 -6.59 -7.61
C VAL A 8 4.00 -5.81 -8.77
N TRP A 9 4.93 -4.92 -8.46
CA TRP A 9 5.76 -4.29 -9.47
C TRP A 9 7.03 -5.12 -9.65
N LEU A 10 7.27 -5.61 -10.86
CA LEU A 10 8.49 -6.33 -11.23
C LEU A 10 9.43 -5.41 -12.02
N VAL A 11 10.72 -5.40 -11.67
CA VAL A 11 11.80 -4.80 -12.46
C VAL A 11 12.88 -5.85 -12.60
N ASP A 12 13.25 -6.18 -13.85
CA ASP A 12 14.28 -7.19 -14.14
C ASP A 12 14.03 -8.56 -13.47
N GLY A 13 12.76 -8.93 -13.31
CA GLY A 13 12.34 -10.19 -12.67
C GLY A 13 12.27 -10.13 -11.14
N GLU A 14 12.71 -9.03 -10.52
CA GLU A 14 12.67 -8.82 -9.07
C GLU A 14 11.45 -8.01 -8.65
N VAL A 15 10.84 -8.39 -7.52
CA VAL A 15 9.72 -7.63 -6.96
C VAL A 15 10.26 -6.37 -6.29
N ARG A 16 9.86 -5.19 -6.79
CA ARG A 16 10.27 -3.87 -6.26
C ARG A 16 9.19 -3.19 -5.44
N ALA A 17 7.94 -3.61 -5.59
CA ALA A 17 6.84 -3.09 -4.81
C ALA A 17 5.76 -4.16 -4.66
N CYS A 18 5.15 -4.20 -3.48
CA CYS A 18 3.95 -4.97 -3.21
C CYS A 18 2.83 -3.99 -2.87
N ILE A 19 1.76 -4.03 -3.65
CA ILE A 19 0.58 -3.19 -3.49
C ILE A 19 -0.62 -4.09 -3.29
N ASP A 20 -1.39 -3.82 -2.24
CA ASP A 20 -2.63 -4.53 -1.94
C ASP A 20 -3.76 -3.52 -1.76
N VAL A 21 -4.87 -3.73 -2.45
CA VAL A 21 -5.95 -2.76 -2.62
C VAL A 21 -7.19 -3.27 -1.89
N LYS A 22 -7.69 -2.48 -0.96
CA LYS A 22 -8.85 -2.83 -0.14
C LYS A 22 -10.04 -1.92 -0.45
N TYR A 23 -11.15 -2.53 -0.87
CA TYR A 23 -12.45 -1.87 -0.87
C TYR A 23 -13.05 -1.95 0.53
N LYS A 24 -12.58 -1.09 1.43
CA LYS A 24 -13.07 -0.98 2.81
C LYS A 24 -13.21 0.49 3.16
N VAL A 25 -14.33 0.83 3.80
CA VAL A 25 -14.56 2.16 4.36
C VAL A 25 -13.82 2.26 5.68
N GLU A 26 -13.08 3.35 5.84
CA GLU A 26 -12.46 3.74 7.10
C GLU A 26 -13.52 3.69 8.23
N LYS A 27 -13.16 3.07 9.37
CA LYS A 27 -14.01 3.08 10.58
C LYS A 27 -13.25 3.79 11.68
N HIS A 28 -13.67 5.01 12.02
CA HIS A 28 -13.19 5.76 13.18
C HIS A 28 -11.66 6.02 13.19
N GLY A 29 -11.04 6.35 12.06
CA GLY A 29 -9.59 6.62 12.02
C GLY A 29 -8.71 5.38 12.01
N GLN A 30 -9.28 4.18 12.01
CA GLN A 30 -8.54 2.93 12.16
C GLN A 30 -8.78 1.95 11.00
N TYR A 31 -7.69 1.63 10.33
CA TYR A 31 -7.64 0.51 9.39
C TYR A 31 -7.40 -0.80 10.16
N PRO A 32 -7.97 -1.94 9.73
CA PRO A 32 -7.81 -3.20 10.45
C PRO A 32 -6.33 -3.60 10.56
N ASN A 33 -5.87 -3.89 11.78
CA ASN A 33 -4.51 -4.40 12.05
C ASN A 33 -4.18 -5.67 11.21
N VAL A 34 -5.20 -6.44 10.82
CA VAL A 34 -5.07 -7.63 9.97
C VAL A 34 -4.40 -7.31 8.63
N ASP A 35 -4.70 -6.15 8.03
CA ASP A 35 -4.13 -5.75 6.74
C ASP A 35 -2.61 -5.44 6.88
N LEU A 36 -2.19 -4.90 8.04
CA LEU A 36 -0.77 -4.67 8.34
C LEU A 36 0.01 -5.98 8.46
N TYR A 37 -0.54 -6.97 9.16
CA TYR A 37 0.11 -8.28 9.31
C TYR A 37 0.20 -9.02 7.98
N GLN A 38 -0.84 -8.93 7.15
CA GLN A 38 -0.81 -9.48 5.80
C GLN A 38 0.29 -8.82 4.95
N MET A 39 0.39 -7.48 4.99
CA MET A 39 1.45 -6.76 4.28
C MET A 39 2.84 -7.12 4.80
N ALA A 40 3.01 -7.28 6.12
CA ALA A 40 4.27 -7.73 6.70
C ALA A 40 4.71 -9.11 6.17
N ALA A 41 3.75 -10.03 6.02
CA ALA A 41 4.02 -11.33 5.41
C ALA A 41 4.42 -11.22 3.93
N TYR A 42 3.79 -10.33 3.16
CA TYR A 42 4.17 -10.06 1.77
C TYR A 42 5.58 -9.51 1.65
N CYS A 43 5.88 -8.45 2.40
CA CYS A 43 7.21 -7.84 2.44
C CYS A 43 8.28 -8.87 2.83
N ARG A 44 8.03 -9.70 3.84
CA ARG A 44 8.95 -10.77 4.24
C ARG A 44 9.15 -11.81 3.12
N ARG A 45 8.09 -12.15 2.40
CA ARG A 45 8.14 -13.12 1.29
C ARG A 45 8.93 -12.62 0.09
N PHE A 46 8.89 -11.31 -0.18
CA PHE A 46 9.53 -10.68 -1.34
C PHE A 46 10.82 -9.91 -1.00
N GLY A 47 11.24 -9.88 0.27
CA GLY A 47 12.44 -9.16 0.70
C GLY A 47 12.29 -7.63 0.64
N LEU A 48 11.06 -7.11 0.76
CA LEU A 48 10.78 -5.68 0.68
C LEU A 48 10.87 -5.02 2.06
N GLU A 49 11.48 -3.85 2.12
CA GLU A 49 11.50 -3.01 3.32
C GLU A 49 10.22 -2.18 3.47
N THR A 50 9.50 -1.96 2.38
CA THR A 50 8.26 -1.17 2.34
C THR A 50 7.15 -1.93 1.63
N GLY A 51 5.93 -1.83 2.14
CA GLY A 51 4.71 -2.34 1.52
C GLY A 51 3.64 -1.26 1.42
N HIS A 52 2.75 -1.38 0.42
CA HIS A 52 1.74 -0.36 0.14
C HIS A 52 0.32 -0.92 0.25
N LEU A 53 -0.48 -0.31 1.12
CA LEU A 53 -1.91 -0.58 1.23
C LEU A 53 -2.67 0.59 0.60
N VAL A 54 -3.63 0.30 -0.27
CA VAL A 54 -4.48 1.31 -0.90
C VAL A 54 -5.93 1.08 -0.47
N TYR A 55 -6.54 2.07 0.16
CA TYR A 55 -7.92 2.02 0.63
C TYR A 55 -8.81 2.88 -0.27
N ALA A 56 -9.91 2.31 -0.76
CA ALA A 56 -10.86 2.99 -1.65
C ALA A 56 -11.82 3.98 -0.95
N ALA A 57 -11.51 4.37 0.29
CA ALA A 57 -12.29 5.31 1.10
C ALA A 57 -11.45 5.82 2.28
N GLY A 58 -11.64 7.08 2.65
CA GLY A 58 -10.94 7.75 3.76
C GLY A 58 -10.37 9.11 3.35
N GLU A 59 -9.89 9.88 4.32
CA GLU A 59 -9.17 11.13 4.05
C GLU A 59 -7.87 10.82 3.29
N SER A 60 -7.59 11.56 2.21
CA SER A 60 -6.51 11.31 1.24
C SER A 60 -5.09 11.38 1.79
N GLN A 61 -4.92 11.57 3.10
CA GLN A 61 -3.61 11.71 3.71
C GLN A 61 -2.94 10.35 3.88
N ALA A 62 -1.76 10.19 3.28
CA ALA A 62 -0.97 8.98 3.43
C ALA A 62 -0.54 8.80 4.90
N ARG A 63 -0.78 7.60 5.44
CA ARG A 63 -0.34 7.21 6.79
C ARG A 63 0.85 6.25 6.69
N ARG A 64 1.83 6.44 7.57
CA ARG A 64 3.01 5.57 7.68
C ARG A 64 2.93 4.78 8.98
N VAL A 65 3.06 3.47 8.89
CA VAL A 65 3.08 2.57 10.05
C VAL A 65 4.35 1.74 9.99
N GLN A 66 5.22 1.91 10.98
CA GLN A 66 6.39 1.06 11.14
C GLN A 66 5.97 -0.21 11.90
N VAL A 67 6.10 -1.37 11.28
CA VAL A 67 5.92 -2.64 11.98
C VAL A 67 7.17 -2.89 12.83
N VAL A 68 6.99 -3.28 14.09
CA VAL A 68 8.10 -3.64 15.00
C VAL A 68 8.88 -4.79 14.38
N ASP A 69 10.19 -4.61 14.23
CA ASP A 69 11.10 -5.56 13.55
C ASP A 69 10.62 -6.00 12.16
N GLY A 70 9.88 -5.14 11.47
CA GLY A 70 9.23 -5.43 10.20
C GLY A 70 9.32 -4.28 9.20
N PRO A 71 8.56 -4.37 8.10
CA PRO A 71 8.60 -3.35 7.05
C PRO A 71 7.90 -2.07 7.48
N LEU A 72 8.22 -1.00 6.77
CA LEU A 72 7.39 0.20 6.72
C LEU A 72 6.15 -0.09 5.87
N VAL A 73 4.96 0.16 6.42
CA VAL A 73 3.70 0.08 5.66
C VAL A 73 3.23 1.50 5.35
N GLN A 74 3.15 1.82 4.06
CA GLN A 74 2.53 3.05 3.57
C GLN A 74 1.06 2.77 3.24
N GLN A 75 0.16 3.48 3.90
CA GLN A 75 -1.26 3.43 3.66
C GLN A 75 -1.66 4.65 2.83
N HIS A 76 -2.27 4.40 1.69
CA HIS A 76 -2.77 5.40 0.77
C HIS A 76 -4.29 5.35 0.79
N ALA A 77 -4.94 6.51 0.91
CA ALA A 77 -6.39 6.61 0.78
C ALA A 77 -6.71 7.22 -0.58
N LEU A 78 -7.61 6.57 -1.31
CA LEU A 78 -8.14 7.00 -2.59
C LEU A 78 -9.59 7.38 -2.39
N ASP A 79 -9.88 8.69 -2.41
CA ASP A 79 -11.25 9.19 -2.31
C ASP A 79 -11.94 9.10 -3.67
N LEU A 80 -12.82 8.11 -3.79
CA LEU A 80 -13.60 7.81 -4.98
C LEU A 80 -14.86 8.67 -5.14
N SER A 81 -15.13 9.60 -4.20
CA SER A 81 -16.27 10.53 -4.31
C SER A 81 -16.02 11.68 -5.29
N HIS A 82 -14.76 11.87 -5.69
CA HIS A 82 -14.35 12.90 -6.64
C HIS A 82 -14.50 12.49 -8.12
N PRO A 83 -14.51 13.45 -9.06
CA PRO A 83 -14.46 13.17 -10.49
C PRO A 83 -13.22 12.34 -10.90
N MET A 84 -13.33 11.61 -12.02
CA MET A 84 -12.31 10.67 -12.49
C MET A 84 -10.92 11.31 -12.62
N GLU A 85 -10.84 12.55 -13.10
CA GLU A 85 -9.58 13.28 -13.26
C GLU A 85 -8.88 13.51 -11.92
N ALA A 86 -9.65 13.83 -10.87
CA ALA A 86 -9.13 14.01 -9.52
C ALA A 86 -8.69 12.69 -8.90
N VAL A 87 -9.43 11.60 -9.14
CA VAL A 87 -9.03 10.23 -8.71
C VAL A 87 -7.72 9.80 -9.37
N LEU A 88 -7.55 10.06 -10.68
CA LEU A 88 -6.29 9.80 -11.39
C LEU A 88 -5.13 10.66 -10.85
N GLY A 89 -5.42 11.91 -10.47
CA GLY A 89 -4.46 12.79 -9.80
C GLY A 89 -3.97 12.23 -8.46
N GLN A 90 -4.89 11.68 -7.65
CA GLN A 90 -4.56 11.02 -6.38
C GLN A 90 -3.66 9.80 -6.61
N LEU A 91 -4.01 8.90 -7.54
CA LEU A 91 -3.18 7.72 -7.89
C LEU A 91 -1.77 8.11 -8.33
N SER A 92 -1.66 9.14 -9.18
CA SER A 92 -0.38 9.65 -9.66
C SER A 92 0.51 10.19 -8.53
N SER A 93 -0.10 10.66 -7.44
CA SER A 93 0.63 11.12 -6.26
C SER A 93 1.27 9.97 -5.47
N PHE A 94 0.69 8.76 -5.49
CA PHE A 94 1.21 7.62 -4.74
C PHE A 94 2.56 7.14 -5.28
N GLY A 95 2.71 7.10 -6.61
CA GLY A 95 3.98 6.79 -7.26
C GLY A 95 5.11 7.74 -6.86
N ARG A 96 4.81 9.05 -6.74
CA ARG A 96 5.77 10.08 -6.28
C ARG A 96 6.11 9.97 -4.79
N GLN A 97 5.21 9.42 -3.98
CA GLN A 97 5.37 9.27 -2.53
C GLN A 97 6.11 8.00 -2.10
N GLY A 98 6.61 7.22 -3.07
CA GLY A 98 7.58 6.16 -2.77
C GLY A 98 7.07 4.74 -2.97
N TRP A 99 6.29 4.46 -4.03
CA TRP A 99 6.11 3.07 -4.50
C TRP A 99 7.42 2.39 -4.89
N ARG A 100 8.51 3.15 -5.04
CA ARG A 100 9.86 2.61 -5.24
C ARG A 100 10.47 2.36 -3.87
N SER A 101 10.73 1.11 -3.51
CA SER A 101 11.69 0.83 -2.45
C SER A 101 13.06 1.31 -2.93
N GLU A 102 13.61 2.37 -2.35
CA GLU A 102 15.02 2.70 -2.58
C GLU A 102 15.85 1.55 -2.00
N GLY A 103 16.61 0.88 -2.86
CA GLY A 103 17.36 -0.30 -2.51
C GLY A 103 18.17 -0.76 -3.70
N VAL A 104 19.42 -0.29 -3.71
CA VAL A 104 20.54 -0.38 -4.67
C VAL A 104 20.40 0.46 -5.93
#